data_AF-A0A9E4KRD3-F1
#
_entry.id   AF-A0A9E4KRD3-F1
#
_cell.length_a   1.000
_cell.length_b   1.000
_cell.length_c   1.000
_cell.angle_alpha   90.00
_cell.angle_beta   90.00
_cell.angle_gamma   90.00
#
_symmetry.space_group_name_H-M   'P 1'
#
loop_
_entity.id
_entity.type
_entity.pdbx_description
1 polymer ?
#
loop_
_entity_poly.entity_id
_entity_poly.type
_entity_poly.pdbx_seq_one_letter_code
_entity_poly.pdbx_strand_id
1 'polypeptide(L)'
;DRTMSFAPPAFDLLGRGGRIAVLDEYVFRTLGTSEMKTLVDVHLKESPSLADVEEFRLLAGGMSQLTAYTMFLSDGVERWRLPNYAKGLTGHYISLEDVERELAVAGPWLRPYQAFGVGAGKDDEGRYMALVLVHADGDSAEENMGLLHRIIEEGSSALDDIPWSDLIDINSLEINAEGRLLLAKIRGSIAASPIKSDKMGVAGG
;
A
#
# COMPACT_ATOMS: atom_id res chain seq x y z
N ASP A 1 -17.12 -25.53 -22.71
CA ASP A 1 -17.57 -26.22 -21.49
C ASP A 1 -16.55 -27.19 -20.93
N ARG A 2 -15.58 -26.70 -20.14
CA ARG A 2 -14.85 -27.51 -19.16
C ARG A 2 -14.40 -26.65 -17.97
N THR A 3 -15.36 -26.11 -17.23
CA THR A 3 -15.11 -25.60 -15.87
C THR A 3 -14.99 -26.82 -14.96
N MET A 4 -13.78 -27.25 -14.61
CA MET A 4 -13.58 -28.23 -13.54
C MET A 4 -13.60 -27.51 -12.20
N SER A 5 -14.67 -27.71 -11.43
CA SER A 5 -14.72 -27.33 -10.01
C SER A 5 -13.86 -28.30 -9.21
N PHE A 6 -12.68 -27.86 -8.78
CA PHE A 6 -11.89 -28.59 -7.79
C PHE A 6 -12.42 -28.28 -6.38
N ALA A 7 -12.75 -29.33 -5.62
CA ALA A 7 -13.17 -29.22 -4.23
C ALA A 7 -12.22 -30.01 -3.30
N PRO A 8 -11.12 -29.38 -2.83
CA PRO A 8 -10.70 -29.51 -1.43
C PRO A 8 -10.28 -28.15 -0.82
N PRO A 9 -10.34 -27.96 0.51
CA PRO A 9 -10.61 -26.64 1.08
C PRO A 9 -9.38 -25.72 1.19
N ALA A 10 -9.46 -24.52 0.61
CA ALA A 10 -8.56 -23.41 0.90
C ALA A 10 -9.19 -22.48 1.94
N PHE A 11 -9.11 -22.88 3.20
CA PHE A 11 -9.72 -22.16 4.33
C PHE A 11 -9.21 -20.72 4.47
N ASP A 12 -10.08 -19.80 4.88
CA ASP A 12 -9.69 -18.50 5.43
C ASP A 12 -9.35 -18.60 6.93
N LEU A 13 -9.01 -17.47 7.56
CA LEU A 13 -8.65 -17.40 9.00
C LEU A 13 -9.78 -17.86 9.95
N LEU A 14 -11.00 -18.06 9.45
CA LEU A 14 -12.16 -18.55 10.20
C LEU A 14 -12.55 -19.99 9.81
N GLY A 15 -11.71 -20.70 9.05
CA GLY A 15 -12.03 -22.05 8.60
C GLY A 15 -13.12 -22.09 7.52
N ARG A 16 -13.43 -20.97 6.86
CA ARG A 16 -14.39 -20.95 5.73
C ARG A 16 -13.64 -21.28 4.46
N GLY A 17 -14.08 -22.31 3.74
CA GLY A 17 -13.47 -22.67 2.46
C GLY A 17 -13.61 -21.53 1.45
N GLY A 18 -12.49 -20.93 1.05
CA GLY A 18 -12.44 -20.00 -0.07
C GLY A 18 -12.91 -20.69 -1.35
N ARG A 19 -13.53 -19.93 -2.24
CA ARG A 19 -13.89 -20.41 -3.58
C ARG A 19 -12.63 -20.38 -4.42
N ILE A 20 -12.36 -21.47 -5.11
CA ILE A 20 -11.30 -21.55 -6.12
C ILE A 20 -11.96 -21.83 -7.46
N ALA A 21 -11.58 -21.08 -8.49
CA ALA A 21 -11.89 -21.40 -9.87
C ALA A 21 -10.58 -21.47 -10.66
N VAL A 22 -10.52 -22.41 -11.59
CA VAL A 22 -9.41 -22.54 -12.53
C VAL A 22 -9.96 -22.29 -13.92
N LEU A 23 -9.35 -21.36 -14.64
CA LEU A 23 -9.66 -21.05 -16.03
C LEU A 23 -8.33 -20.91 -16.77
N ASP A 24 -8.10 -21.83 -17.70
CA ASP A 24 -6.83 -21.97 -18.42
C ASP A 24 -5.62 -22.02 -17.46
N GLU A 25 -4.72 -21.04 -17.55
CA GLU A 25 -3.49 -20.95 -16.73
C GLU A 25 -3.69 -20.16 -15.43
N TYR A 26 -4.91 -19.70 -15.15
CA TYR A 26 -5.22 -18.84 -13.99
C TYR A 26 -5.95 -19.60 -12.89
N VAL A 27 -5.54 -19.33 -11.65
CA VAL A 27 -6.23 -19.77 -10.43
C VAL A 27 -6.81 -18.53 -9.74
N PHE A 28 -8.13 -18.45 -9.69
CA PHE A 28 -8.85 -17.42 -8.95
C PHE A 28 -9.19 -17.93 -7.56
N ARG A 29 -9.04 -17.08 -6.54
CA ARG A 29 -9.51 -17.35 -5.19
C ARG A 29 -10.29 -16.17 -4.64
N THR A 30 -11.50 -16.42 -4.16
CA THR A 30 -12.33 -15.39 -3.50
C THR A 30 -13.02 -15.95 -2.25
N LEU A 31 -13.58 -15.06 -1.42
CA LEU A 31 -14.38 -15.46 -0.25
C LEU A 31 -15.86 -15.67 -0.57
N GLY A 32 -16.37 -15.06 -1.64
CA GLY A 32 -17.78 -15.15 -2.03
C GLY A 32 -17.99 -15.44 -3.52
N THR A 33 -19.21 -15.88 -3.83
CA THR A 33 -19.62 -16.26 -5.19
C THR A 33 -19.75 -15.04 -6.10
N SER A 34 -20.20 -13.91 -5.57
CA SER A 34 -20.30 -12.64 -6.31
C SER A 34 -18.94 -12.22 -6.86
N GLU A 35 -17.91 -12.24 -6.01
CA GLU A 35 -16.57 -11.82 -6.40
C GLU A 35 -15.94 -12.81 -7.39
N MET A 36 -16.21 -14.11 -7.21
CA MET A 36 -15.76 -15.13 -8.16
C MET A 36 -16.38 -14.90 -9.54
N LYS A 37 -17.69 -14.62 -9.60
CA LYS A 37 -18.38 -14.32 -10.85
C LYS A 37 -17.77 -13.09 -11.52
N THR A 38 -17.51 -12.02 -10.77
CA THR A 38 -16.85 -10.83 -11.29
C THR A 38 -15.49 -11.15 -11.91
N LEU A 39 -14.65 -11.97 -11.27
CA LEU A 39 -13.34 -12.36 -11.83
C LEU A 39 -13.48 -13.15 -13.14
N VAL A 40 -14.47 -14.05 -13.22
CA VAL A 40 -14.75 -14.82 -14.45
C VAL A 40 -15.29 -13.91 -15.56
N ASP A 41 -16.27 -13.06 -15.26
CA ASP A 41 -16.86 -12.11 -16.22
C ASP A 41 -15.79 -11.18 -16.79
N VAL A 42 -14.87 -10.69 -15.96
CA VAL A 42 -13.71 -9.88 -16.38
C VAL A 42 -12.78 -10.67 -17.31
N HIS A 43 -12.43 -11.91 -16.97
CA HIS A 43 -11.59 -12.75 -17.82
C HIS A 43 -12.23 -13.03 -19.18
N LEU A 44 -13.55 -13.27 -19.22
CA LEU A 44 -14.32 -13.47 -20.44
C LEU A 44 -14.59 -12.17 -21.22
N LYS A 45 -14.10 -11.02 -20.72
CA LYS A 45 -14.30 -9.68 -21.31
C LYS A 45 -15.78 -9.25 -21.36
N GLU A 46 -16.59 -9.79 -20.44
CA GLU A 46 -18.01 -9.43 -20.28
C GLU A 46 -18.19 -8.26 -19.30
N SER A 47 -17.13 -7.89 -18.56
CA SER A 47 -17.10 -6.72 -17.67
C SER A 47 -15.74 -6.04 -17.71
N PRO A 48 -15.67 -4.70 -17.49
CA PRO A 48 -14.41 -3.98 -17.40
C PRO A 48 -13.54 -4.51 -16.26
N SER A 49 -12.24 -4.57 -16.51
CA SER A 49 -11.21 -4.91 -15.55
C SER A 49 -10.64 -3.65 -14.88
N LEU A 50 -9.86 -3.83 -13.81
CA LEU A 50 -9.04 -2.73 -13.27
C LEU A 50 -7.98 -2.24 -14.25
N ALA A 51 -7.59 -3.05 -15.26
CA ALA A 51 -6.64 -2.62 -16.28
C ALA A 51 -7.25 -1.59 -17.25
N ASP A 52 -8.59 -1.48 -17.29
CA ASP A 52 -9.31 -0.48 -18.08
C ASP A 52 -9.41 0.88 -17.35
N VAL A 53 -9.06 0.92 -16.06
CA VAL A 53 -8.95 2.16 -15.28
C VAL A 53 -7.51 2.66 -15.37
N GLU A 54 -7.31 3.85 -15.92
CA GLU A 54 -5.99 4.38 -16.25
C GLU A 54 -5.06 4.42 -15.03
N GLU A 55 -5.56 4.90 -13.89
CA GLU A 55 -4.80 5.02 -12.65
C GLU A 55 -4.30 3.66 -12.16
N PHE A 56 -5.13 2.62 -12.18
CA PHE A 56 -4.72 1.28 -11.77
C PHE A 56 -3.72 0.65 -12.75
N ARG A 57 -3.87 0.91 -14.05
CA ARG A 57 -2.89 0.49 -15.06
C ARG A 57 -1.54 1.16 -14.83
N LEU A 58 -1.53 2.47 -14.54
CA LEU A 58 -0.34 3.24 -14.22
C LEU A 58 0.31 2.73 -12.92
N LEU A 59 -0.47 2.48 -11.88
CA LEU A 59 0.02 1.90 -10.62
C LEU A 59 0.67 0.53 -10.81
N ALA A 60 0.00 -0.39 -11.51
CA ALA A 60 0.54 -1.72 -11.78
C ALA A 60 1.81 -1.66 -12.64
N GLY A 61 1.84 -0.75 -13.63
CA GLY A 61 3.02 -0.48 -14.45
C GLY A 61 4.20 0.03 -13.61
N GLY A 62 3.97 1.04 -12.77
CA GLY A 62 4.99 1.59 -11.87
C GLY A 62 5.51 0.56 -10.86
N MET A 63 4.62 -0.27 -10.29
CA MET A 63 5.02 -1.36 -9.40
C MET A 63 5.90 -2.40 -10.09
N SER A 64 5.57 -2.72 -11.35
CA SER A 64 6.37 -3.63 -12.18
C SER A 64 7.75 -3.03 -12.50
N GLN A 65 7.81 -1.74 -12.83
CA GLN A 65 9.08 -1.00 -13.04
C GLN A 65 9.96 -1.03 -11.78
N LEU A 66 9.34 -0.85 -10.62
CA LEU A 66 10.00 -0.97 -9.32
C LEU A 66 10.31 -2.41 -8.91
N THR A 67 10.02 -3.41 -9.76
CA THR A 67 10.22 -4.85 -9.50
C THR A 67 9.61 -5.33 -8.18
N ALA A 68 8.49 -4.74 -7.76
CA ALA A 68 7.77 -5.13 -6.55
C ALA A 68 7.05 -6.47 -6.78
N TYR A 69 7.21 -7.42 -5.85
CA TYR A 69 6.56 -8.74 -5.94
C TYR A 69 5.25 -8.82 -5.14
N THR A 70 4.99 -7.85 -4.26
CA THR A 70 3.66 -7.61 -3.66
C THR A 70 3.22 -6.18 -3.90
N MET A 71 1.90 -5.97 -3.99
CA MET A 71 1.33 -4.64 -4.07
C MET A 71 -0.08 -4.58 -3.50
N PHE A 72 -0.40 -3.45 -2.91
CA PHE A 72 -1.74 -2.98 -2.58
C PHE A 72 -1.98 -1.70 -3.37
N LEU A 73 -3.05 -1.64 -4.16
CA LEU A 73 -3.39 -0.52 -5.03
C LEU A 73 -4.72 0.10 -4.61
N SER A 74 -4.82 1.42 -4.60
CA SER A 74 -6.06 2.12 -4.26
C SER A 74 -6.13 3.53 -4.85
N ASP A 75 -7.32 3.91 -5.28
CA ASP A 75 -7.74 5.28 -5.62
C ASP A 75 -8.46 5.98 -4.43
N GLY A 76 -8.58 5.28 -3.30
CA GLY A 76 -9.23 5.75 -2.08
C GLY A 76 -8.36 6.71 -1.28
N VAL A 77 -7.83 7.75 -1.92
CA VAL A 77 -6.90 8.72 -1.31
C VAL A 77 -7.52 9.50 -0.15
N GLU A 78 -8.85 9.63 -0.14
CA GLU A 78 -9.59 10.31 0.94
C GLU A 78 -10.14 9.37 2.03
N ARG A 79 -10.02 8.04 1.86
CA ARG A 79 -10.71 7.07 2.73
C ARG A 79 -9.99 6.75 4.02
N TRP A 80 -8.72 7.11 4.15
CA TRP A 80 -8.00 7.04 5.42
C TRP A 80 -8.29 8.31 6.24
N ARG A 81 -9.54 8.44 6.71
CA ARG A 81 -9.85 9.42 7.74
C ARG A 81 -9.01 9.07 8.96
N LEU A 82 -7.95 9.86 9.18
CA LEU A 82 -7.03 9.78 10.31
C LEU A 82 -7.69 9.51 11.68
N PRO A 83 -8.92 9.98 12.01
CA PRO A 83 -9.59 9.58 13.25
C PRO A 83 -9.83 8.07 13.39
N ASN A 84 -10.11 7.36 12.29
CA ASN A 84 -10.30 5.90 12.32
C ASN A 84 -8.97 5.17 12.52
N TYR A 85 -7.88 5.74 12.01
CA TYR A 85 -6.52 5.23 12.18
C TYR A 85 -6.01 5.50 13.61
N ALA A 86 -6.14 6.73 14.09
CA ALA A 86 -5.85 7.14 15.46
C ALA A 86 -6.63 6.32 16.50
N LYS A 87 -7.91 6.02 16.24
CA LYS A 87 -8.73 5.12 17.07
C LYS A 87 -8.18 3.70 17.13
N GLY A 88 -7.69 3.18 16.00
CA GLY A 88 -7.08 1.85 15.91
C GLY A 88 -5.75 1.73 16.65
N LEU A 89 -5.00 2.83 16.77
CA LEU A 89 -3.64 2.85 17.32
C LEU A 89 -3.57 3.28 18.79
N THR A 90 -4.35 4.29 19.18
CA THR A 90 -4.31 4.87 20.54
C THR A 90 -5.38 4.32 21.47
N GLY A 91 -6.41 3.64 20.92
CA GLY A 91 -7.61 3.25 21.66
C GLY A 91 -8.50 4.41 22.10
N HIS A 92 -8.14 5.66 21.75
CA HIS A 92 -8.87 6.87 22.12
C HIS A 92 -9.46 7.55 20.87
N TYR A 93 -10.60 8.21 21.04
CA TYR A 93 -11.14 9.09 20.01
C TYR A 93 -10.35 10.40 20.02
N ILE A 94 -9.54 10.61 18.99
CA ILE A 94 -9.02 11.96 18.67
C ILE A 94 -10.10 12.67 17.85
N SER A 95 -10.40 13.93 18.18
CA SER A 95 -11.37 14.71 17.42
C SER A 95 -10.81 15.03 16.03
N LEU A 96 -11.69 15.15 15.03
CA LEU A 96 -11.30 15.59 13.68
C LEU A 96 -10.61 16.95 13.72
N GLU A 97 -11.07 17.87 14.56
CA GLU A 97 -10.48 19.21 14.71
C GLU A 97 -9.06 19.17 15.27
N ASP A 98 -8.77 18.26 16.21
CA ASP A 98 -7.41 18.13 16.75
C ASP A 98 -6.46 17.49 15.74
N VAL A 99 -6.95 16.48 15.00
CA VAL A 99 -6.20 15.90 13.86
C VAL A 99 -5.93 16.98 12.82
N GLU A 100 -6.94 17.74 12.38
CA GLU A 100 -6.78 18.81 11.40
C GLU A 100 -5.83 19.91 11.89
N ARG A 101 -5.89 20.27 13.17
CA ARG A 101 -4.98 21.25 13.78
C ARG A 101 -3.54 20.74 13.78
N GLU A 102 -3.31 19.48 14.13
CA GLU A 102 -1.96 18.89 14.10
C GLU A 102 -1.43 18.77 12.68
N LEU A 103 -2.26 18.31 11.73
CA LEU A 103 -1.88 18.26 10.31
C LEU A 103 -1.60 19.67 9.74
N ALA A 104 -2.34 20.70 10.16
CA ALA A 104 -2.11 22.06 9.67
C ALA A 104 -0.70 22.60 10.00
N VAL A 105 -0.02 22.04 11.01
CA VAL A 105 1.35 22.44 11.40
C VAL A 105 2.41 21.34 11.21
N ALA A 106 2.05 20.09 10.87
CA ALA A 106 2.97 18.95 10.83
C ALA A 106 3.87 18.85 9.58
N GLY A 107 4.33 19.98 9.03
CA GLY A 107 5.40 20.01 8.04
C GLY A 107 4.95 20.00 6.58
N PRO A 108 5.86 19.70 5.63
CA PRO A 108 5.54 19.71 4.21
C PRO A 108 4.57 18.56 3.87
N TRP A 109 3.47 18.87 3.19
CA TRP A 109 2.50 17.89 2.70
C TRP A 109 2.76 17.58 1.24
N LEU A 110 2.53 16.33 0.84
CA LEU A 110 2.38 16.01 -0.57
C LEU A 110 1.19 16.80 -1.15
N ARG A 111 1.35 17.27 -2.38
CA ARG A 111 0.25 17.70 -3.24
C ARG A 111 -0.74 16.56 -3.46
N PRO A 112 -1.99 16.89 -3.81
CA PRO A 112 -3.00 15.88 -4.14
C PRO A 112 -2.51 14.90 -5.22
N TYR A 113 -2.77 13.62 -4.97
CA TYR A 113 -2.60 12.53 -5.93
C TYR A 113 -3.92 11.76 -6.02
N GLN A 114 -4.15 11.06 -7.13
CA GLN A 114 -5.42 10.43 -7.46
C GLN A 114 -5.48 8.96 -7.04
N ALA A 115 -4.33 8.29 -7.06
CA ALA A 115 -4.23 6.90 -6.65
C ALA A 115 -2.82 6.60 -6.13
N PHE A 116 -2.71 5.56 -5.31
CA PHE A 116 -1.44 5.10 -4.76
C PHE A 116 -1.33 3.59 -4.80
N GLY A 117 -0.08 3.13 -4.84
CA GLY A 117 0.30 1.76 -4.64
C GLY A 117 1.38 1.69 -3.58
N VAL A 118 1.30 0.70 -2.70
CA VAL A 118 2.38 0.33 -1.79
C VAL A 118 2.69 -1.16 -1.91
N GLY A 119 3.96 -1.53 -1.79
CA GLY A 119 4.39 -2.90 -2.03
C GLY A 119 5.73 -3.21 -1.38
N ALA A 120 6.18 -4.45 -1.57
CA ALA A 120 7.51 -4.87 -1.17
C ALA A 120 8.25 -5.51 -2.34
N GLY A 121 9.56 -5.28 -2.40
CA GLY A 121 10.45 -5.85 -3.38
C GLY A 121 11.79 -6.23 -2.77
N LYS A 122 12.63 -6.87 -3.60
CA LYS A 122 14.01 -7.20 -3.24
C LYS A 122 14.88 -7.10 -4.49
N ASP A 123 16.01 -6.42 -4.36
CA ASP A 123 17.08 -6.37 -5.34
C ASP A 123 18.43 -6.71 -4.70
N ASP A 124 19.53 -6.46 -5.41
CA ASP A 124 20.89 -6.78 -4.97
C ASP A 124 21.31 -5.97 -3.72
N GLU A 125 20.69 -4.82 -3.48
CA GLU A 125 20.93 -3.98 -2.30
C GLU A 125 20.06 -4.39 -1.09
N GLY A 126 19.09 -5.29 -1.30
CA GLY A 126 18.29 -5.88 -0.23
C GLY A 126 16.79 -5.67 -0.42
N ARG A 127 16.06 -5.67 0.69
CA ARG A 127 14.59 -5.50 0.68
C ARG A 127 14.24 -4.02 0.71
N TYR A 128 13.19 -3.65 -0.02
CA TYR A 128 12.67 -2.29 -0.04
C TYR A 128 11.14 -2.30 0.00
N MET A 129 10.58 -1.18 0.47
CA MET A 129 9.20 -0.79 0.23
C MET A 129 9.11 -0.06 -1.10
N ALA A 130 8.15 -0.46 -1.94
CA ALA A 130 7.81 0.25 -3.16
C ALA A 130 6.63 1.18 -2.91
N LEU A 131 6.73 2.42 -3.37
CA LEU A 131 5.65 3.39 -3.36
C LEU A 131 5.46 3.94 -4.78
N VAL A 132 4.22 3.96 -5.24
CA VAL A 132 3.84 4.59 -6.52
C VAL A 132 2.68 5.53 -6.25
N LEU A 133 2.77 6.78 -6.72
CA LEU A 133 1.68 7.74 -6.68
C LEU A 133 1.32 8.19 -8.10
N VAL A 134 0.02 8.23 -8.41
CA VAL A 134 -0.50 8.75 -9.68
C VAL A 134 -1.06 10.14 -9.46
N HIS A 135 -0.59 11.12 -10.22
CA HIS A 135 -0.98 12.52 -10.14
C HIS A 135 -1.86 12.93 -11.32
N ALA A 136 -2.46 14.12 -11.25
CA ALA A 136 -3.23 14.66 -12.36
C ALA A 136 -2.35 14.96 -13.60
N ASP A 137 -1.12 15.41 -13.36
CA ASP A 137 -0.14 15.80 -14.38
C ASP A 137 1.29 15.53 -13.89
N GLY A 138 2.27 15.75 -14.77
CA GLY A 138 3.68 15.50 -14.48
C GLY A 138 4.33 16.52 -13.55
N ASP A 139 3.95 17.79 -13.67
CA ASP A 139 4.45 18.86 -12.81
C ASP A 139 4.12 18.56 -11.33
N SER A 140 2.90 18.06 -11.08
CA SER A 140 2.48 17.61 -9.74
C SER A 140 3.30 16.43 -9.21
N ALA A 141 3.68 15.49 -10.08
CA ALA A 141 4.51 14.34 -9.71
C ALA A 141 5.94 14.76 -9.37
N GLU A 142 6.53 15.66 -10.16
CA GLU A 142 7.86 16.24 -9.93
C GLU A 142 7.90 17.08 -8.64
N GLU A 143 6.87 17.90 -8.38
CA GLU A 143 6.79 18.66 -7.12
C GLU A 143 6.72 17.70 -5.92
N ASN A 144 5.91 16.64 -6.03
CA ASN A 144 5.78 15.64 -4.98
C ASN A 144 7.06 14.81 -4.74
N MET A 145 7.91 14.64 -5.75
CA MET A 145 9.22 14.02 -5.56
C MET A 145 10.06 14.82 -4.56
N GLY A 146 10.13 16.14 -4.75
CA GLY A 146 10.85 17.03 -3.83
C GLY A 146 10.21 17.09 -2.44
N LEU A 147 8.88 17.12 -2.37
CA LEU A 147 8.16 17.11 -1.10
C LEU A 147 8.36 15.79 -0.34
N LEU A 148 8.34 14.64 -1.02
CA LEU A 148 8.58 13.34 -0.40
C LEU A 148 9.98 13.24 0.20
N HIS A 149 11.00 13.72 -0.52
CA HIS A 149 12.36 13.83 0.02
C HIS A 149 12.37 14.63 1.32
N ARG A 150 11.79 15.84 1.33
CA ARG A 150 11.74 16.69 2.52
C ARG A 150 10.93 16.07 3.66
N ILE A 151 9.84 15.37 3.37
CA ILE A 151 9.05 14.66 4.38
C ILE A 151 9.90 13.58 5.07
N ILE A 152 10.70 12.83 4.31
CA ILE A 152 11.55 11.77 4.86
C ILE A 152 12.74 12.36 5.64
N GLU A 153 13.31 13.46 5.18
CA GLU A 153 14.48 14.09 5.81
C GLU A 153 14.13 14.90 7.07
N GLU A 154 13.05 15.69 7.00
CA GLU A 154 12.68 16.69 8.02
C GLU A 154 11.51 16.24 8.90
N GLY A 155 10.70 15.29 8.45
CA GLY A 155 9.47 14.86 9.11
C GLY A 155 9.66 13.72 10.13
N SER A 156 8.61 13.48 10.91
CA SER A 156 8.52 12.35 11.84
C SER A 156 7.29 11.47 11.57
N SER A 157 7.35 10.23 12.04
CA SER A 157 6.22 9.32 12.07
C SER A 157 5.14 9.88 12.99
N ALA A 158 3.95 10.12 12.45
CA ALA A 158 2.81 10.59 13.23
C ALA A 158 2.37 9.60 14.34
N LEU A 159 2.85 8.35 14.31
CA LEU A 159 2.51 7.33 15.30
C LEU A 159 3.35 7.41 16.57
N ASP A 160 4.66 7.51 16.37
CA ASP A 160 5.64 7.31 17.44
C ASP A 160 6.55 8.53 17.64
N ASP A 161 6.33 9.59 16.85
CA ASP A 161 7.14 10.82 16.79
C ASP A 161 8.64 10.56 16.54
N ILE A 162 8.94 9.47 15.83
CA ILE A 162 10.30 9.11 15.44
C ILE A 162 10.61 9.78 14.10
N PRO A 163 11.72 10.50 13.95
CA PRO A 163 12.16 11.04 12.67
C PRO A 163 12.20 9.95 11.58
N TRP A 164 11.66 10.24 10.40
CA TRP A 164 11.71 9.28 9.29
C TRP A 164 13.14 8.94 8.89
N SER A 165 14.05 9.90 9.02
CA SER A 165 15.49 9.76 8.82
C SER A 165 16.17 8.74 9.76
N ASP A 166 15.58 8.45 10.92
CA ASP A 166 16.07 7.39 11.81
C ASP A 166 15.60 6.00 11.36
N LEU A 167 14.46 5.92 10.67
CA LEU A 167 13.82 4.68 10.23
C LEU A 167 14.20 4.29 8.80
N ILE A 168 14.52 5.26 7.95
CA ILE A 168 14.78 5.12 6.52
C ILE A 168 16.25 5.44 6.25
N ASP A 169 16.92 4.59 5.47
CA ASP A 169 18.25 4.92 4.99
C ASP A 169 18.16 5.91 3.82
N ILE A 170 18.29 7.20 4.13
CA ILE A 170 18.22 8.31 3.16
C ILE A 170 19.19 8.13 1.99
N ASN A 171 20.37 7.53 2.22
CA ASN A 171 21.37 7.37 1.15
C ASN A 171 20.97 6.32 0.11
N SER A 172 19.99 5.47 0.45
CA SER A 172 19.47 4.40 -0.40
C SER A 172 18.05 4.69 -0.92
N LEU A 173 17.57 5.93 -0.68
CA LEU A 173 16.27 6.40 -1.12
C LEU A 173 16.32 6.71 -2.62
N GLU A 174 15.56 5.97 -3.40
CA GLU A 174 15.39 6.23 -4.83
C GLU A 174 14.00 6.81 -5.03
N ILE A 175 13.89 8.07 -5.46
CA ILE A 175 12.61 8.71 -5.83
C ILE A 175 12.76 9.32 -7.21
N ASN A 176 11.84 8.99 -8.12
CA ASN A 176 11.81 9.49 -9.48
C ASN A 176 10.39 9.91 -9.86
N ALA A 177 10.28 10.85 -10.82
CA ALA A 177 9.03 11.20 -11.46
C ALA A 177 9.07 10.85 -12.96
N GLU A 178 8.02 10.20 -13.46
CA GLU A 178 7.88 9.80 -14.87
C GLU A 178 6.45 10.08 -15.36
N GLY A 179 6.28 11.16 -16.13
CA GLY A 179 4.94 11.63 -16.49
C GLY A 179 4.11 11.84 -15.23
N ARG A 180 2.90 11.27 -15.15
CA ARG A 180 2.01 11.38 -13.98
C ARG A 180 2.45 10.54 -12.75
N LEU A 181 3.52 9.77 -12.84
CA LEU A 181 3.96 8.86 -11.79
C LEU A 181 5.04 9.48 -10.92
N LEU A 182 4.91 9.30 -9.61
CA LEU A 182 6.05 9.28 -8.68
C LEU A 182 6.33 7.82 -8.33
N LEU A 183 7.58 7.43 -8.42
CA LEU A 183 8.08 6.09 -8.14
C LEU A 183 9.11 6.20 -7.02
N ALA A 184 8.98 5.40 -5.96
CA ALA A 184 9.95 5.38 -4.89
C ALA A 184 10.30 3.97 -4.39
N LYS A 185 11.59 3.71 -4.20
CA LYS A 185 12.10 2.60 -3.39
C LYS A 185 12.65 3.15 -2.09
N ILE A 186 12.11 2.66 -0.98
CA ILE A 186 12.41 3.12 0.37
C ILE A 186 12.97 1.93 1.15
N ARG A 187 14.20 2.04 1.64
CA ARG A 187 14.83 0.99 2.46
C ARG A 187 14.91 1.46 3.92
N GLY A 188 14.69 0.51 4.83
CA GLY A 188 14.82 0.78 6.26
C GLY A 188 16.28 0.87 6.68
N SER A 189 16.56 1.72 7.68
CA SER A 189 17.87 1.74 8.32
C SER A 189 18.05 0.45 9.14
N ILE A 190 19.25 -0.15 9.09
CA ILE A 190 19.56 -1.36 9.89
C ILE A 190 19.50 -1.05 11.41
N ALA A 191 19.56 0.23 11.79
CA ALA A 191 19.48 0.69 13.18
C ALA A 191 18.06 0.68 13.77
N ALA A 192 17.01 0.64 12.93
CA ALA A 192 15.63 0.69 13.36
C ALA A 192 15.05 -0.70 13.68
N SER A 193 15.51 -1.31 14.78
CA SER A 193 14.69 -2.35 15.42
C SER A 193 14.54 -2.08 16.92
N PRO A 194 13.54 -1.29 17.32
CA PRO A 194 13.10 -1.22 18.70
C PRO A 194 11.95 -2.21 18.93
N ILE A 195 12.05 -3.46 18.45
CA ILE A 195 11.15 -4.49 18.99
C ILE A 195 11.69 -4.87 20.37
N LYS A 196 11.33 -4.11 21.40
CA LYS A 196 11.42 -4.58 22.78
C LYS A 196 10.45 -5.76 22.93
N SER A 197 10.99 -6.96 22.94
CA SER A 197 10.27 -8.21 23.20
C SER A 197 9.76 -8.34 24.65
N ASP A 198 9.88 -7.32 25.49
CA ASP A 198 9.43 -7.33 26.88
C ASP A 198 7.97 -6.89 27.00
N LYS A 199 7.04 -7.77 26.63
CA LYS A 199 5.66 -7.86 27.20
C LYS A 199 4.87 -9.06 26.65
N MET A 200 5.49 -10.24 26.57
CA MET A 200 4.72 -11.48 26.72
C MET A 200 5.02 -12.05 28.10
N GLY A 201 4.31 -11.50 29.09
CA GLY A 201 4.15 -12.18 30.37
C GLY A 201 3.43 -13.50 30.10
N VAL A 202 4.18 -14.59 30.17
CA VAL A 202 3.65 -15.94 30.30
C VAL A 202 2.91 -15.98 31.63
N ALA A 203 1.59 -15.86 31.60
CA ALA A 203 0.75 -16.25 32.72
C ALA A 203 0.58 -17.78 32.64
N GLY A 204 1.55 -18.49 33.21
CA GLY A 204 1.36 -19.86 33.66
C GLY A 204 0.82 -19.82 35.09
N GLY A 205 -0.35 -20.40 35.28
CA GLY A 205 -1.04 -20.59 36.56
C GLY A 205 -2.32 -21.37 36.35
#